data_AF-Q48LZ7-F1
#
_entry.id   AF-Q48LZ7-F1
#
_cell.length_a   1.000
_cell.length_b   1.000
_cell.length_c   1.000
_cell.angle_alpha   90.00
_cell.angle_beta   90.00
_cell.angle_gamma   90.00
#
_symmetry.space_group_name_H-M   'P 1'
#
loop_
_entity.id
_entity.type
_entity.pdbx_description
1 polymer ?
#
loop_
_entity_poly.entity_id
_entity_poly.type
_entity_poly.pdbx_seq_one_letter_code
_entity_poly.pdbx_strand_id
1 'polypeptide(L)'
;MIASTGKTNLLGLTQQEMEKFFDSIGEKRFRAGQVMKWIHHFGVDDFDAMTNVSKALREKLKACAEVRGPEVVSEDISSDGTRKWVVRVESGSCVETVYIPQGKRGTLCVSSQAGCALDCSFCSTGKQGFNSNLTAAEVIGQVWIANKSFGSVPATVDRAITNVVMMGMGEPLLNFDNVIAAMHLMMDDLGYGISKRRVTLSTSGVVPMIDELSKHIDVSLALSLHAPNDALRNQLVPINKKYPLQMLLDSCRRYMSSLGEKRVLTIEYTMLKDINDKVEHAVEMIELLKDTPCKINLIPFNPFPHSGYERPSNNAIRRFQDLLHQAGYNVTVRTTRGEDIDAACGQLVGQVMDRTRRSERYIAVRELSAEAETAPVAATRT
;
A
#
# COMPACT_ATOMS: atom_id res chain seq x y z
N MET A 1 4.55 20.11 -14.00
CA MET A 1 3.18 19.86 -14.51
C MET A 1 3.32 19.13 -15.82
N ILE A 2 2.88 17.87 -15.86
CA ILE A 2 2.85 17.07 -17.10
C ILE A 2 1.61 17.55 -17.88
N ALA A 3 1.77 18.00 -19.12
CA ALA A 3 0.66 18.51 -19.91
C ALA A 3 -0.32 17.37 -20.24
N SER A 4 -1.61 17.55 -19.93
CA SER A 4 -2.67 16.62 -20.36
C SER A 4 -2.74 16.63 -21.89
N THR A 5 -2.44 15.49 -22.53
CA THR A 5 -2.33 15.35 -23.98
C THR A 5 -3.70 15.19 -24.68
N GLY A 6 -4.80 15.17 -23.92
CA GLY A 6 -6.14 14.81 -24.40
C GLY A 6 -6.27 13.34 -24.83
N LYS A 7 -5.18 12.56 -24.75
CA LYS A 7 -5.13 11.14 -25.10
C LYS A 7 -5.60 10.28 -23.92
N THR A 8 -6.18 9.13 -24.25
CA THR A 8 -6.55 8.14 -23.23
C THR A 8 -5.31 7.34 -22.82
N ASN A 9 -4.94 7.38 -21.54
CA ASN A 9 -3.86 6.55 -21.02
C ASN A 9 -4.35 5.11 -20.78
N LEU A 10 -3.88 4.18 -21.61
CA LEU A 10 -4.34 2.79 -21.61
C LEU A 10 -3.80 1.97 -20.44
N LEU A 11 -2.75 2.44 -19.76
CA LEU A 11 -2.07 1.68 -18.70
C LEU A 11 -2.99 1.34 -17.52
N GLY A 12 -3.93 2.23 -17.19
CA GLY A 12 -4.83 2.09 -16.05
C GLY A 12 -6.20 1.49 -16.37
N LEU A 13 -6.50 1.20 -17.64
CA LEU A 13 -7.81 0.68 -18.04
C LEU A 13 -7.90 -0.81 -17.76
N THR A 14 -8.92 -1.24 -17.01
CA THR A 14 -9.27 -2.66 -16.86
C THR A 14 -9.59 -3.30 -18.21
N GLN A 15 -9.63 -4.64 -18.28
CA GLN A 15 -10.00 -5.32 -19.52
C GLN A 15 -11.34 -4.82 -20.10
N GLN A 16 -12.36 -4.63 -19.25
CA GLN A 16 -13.67 -4.14 -19.70
C GLN A 16 -13.62 -2.71 -20.22
N GLU A 17 -12.81 -1.84 -19.61
CA GLU A 17 -12.62 -0.46 -20.07
C GLU A 17 -11.80 -0.40 -21.35
N MET A 18 -10.78 -1.26 -21.48
CA MET A 18 -10.02 -1.42 -22.70
C MET A 18 -10.93 -1.88 -23.85
N GLU A 19 -11.79 -2.88 -23.63
CA GLU A 19 -12.77 -3.34 -24.62
C GLU A 19 -13.72 -2.21 -25.05
N LYS A 20 -14.24 -1.43 -24.10
CA LYS A 20 -15.08 -0.24 -24.38
C LYS A 20 -14.33 0.83 -25.17
N PHE A 21 -13.05 1.05 -24.88
CA PHE A 21 -12.20 1.97 -25.63
C PHE A 21 -12.00 1.50 -27.07
N PHE A 22 -11.73 0.22 -27.31
CA PHE A 22 -11.62 -0.31 -28.67
C PHE A 22 -12.96 -0.22 -29.44
N ASP A 23 -14.08 -0.50 -28.76
CA ASP A 23 -15.42 -0.32 -29.33
C ASP A 23 -15.67 1.15 -29.73
N SER A 24 -15.29 2.12 -28.88
CA SER A 24 -15.53 3.56 -29.12
C SER A 24 -14.74 4.12 -30.30
N ILE A 25 -13.60 3.52 -30.61
CA ILE A 25 -12.81 3.86 -31.80
C ILE A 25 -13.20 3.01 -33.01
N GLY A 26 -14.19 2.10 -32.94
CA GLY A 26 -14.65 1.30 -34.07
C GLY A 26 -13.74 0.10 -34.41
N GLU A 27 -13.02 -0.42 -33.42
CA GLU A 27 -12.18 -1.62 -33.54
C GLU A 27 -12.83 -2.82 -32.84
N LYS A 28 -12.42 -4.04 -33.20
CA LYS A 28 -12.96 -5.27 -32.60
C LYS A 28 -12.42 -5.47 -31.17
N ARG A 29 -13.28 -5.87 -30.23
CA ARG A 29 -12.94 -6.15 -28.81
C ARG A 29 -11.68 -6.98 -28.58
N PHE A 30 -11.42 -8.01 -29.39
CA PHE A 30 -10.24 -8.87 -29.18
C PHE A 30 -8.90 -8.12 -29.30
N ARG A 31 -8.89 -6.93 -29.93
CA ARG A 31 -7.71 -6.05 -29.99
C ARG A 31 -7.29 -5.56 -28.60
N ALA A 32 -8.23 -5.40 -27.67
CA ALA A 32 -7.95 -5.06 -26.27
C ALA A 32 -6.96 -6.05 -25.66
N GLY A 33 -7.23 -7.35 -25.77
CA GLY A 33 -6.35 -8.38 -25.21
C GLY A 33 -4.97 -8.46 -25.88
N GLN A 34 -4.84 -8.08 -27.16
CA GLN A 34 -3.53 -8.00 -27.81
C GLN A 34 -2.70 -6.85 -27.22
N VAL A 35 -3.31 -5.68 -27.08
CA VAL A 35 -2.62 -4.48 -26.55
C VAL A 35 -2.33 -4.61 -25.06
N MET A 36 -3.25 -5.17 -24.26
CA MET A 36 -2.99 -5.44 -22.84
C MET A 36 -1.76 -6.33 -22.62
N LYS A 37 -1.58 -7.39 -23.42
CA LYS A 37 -0.37 -8.23 -23.34
C LYS A 37 0.90 -7.43 -23.62
N TRP A 38 0.92 -6.57 -24.65
CA TRP A 38 2.05 -5.69 -24.91
C TRP A 38 2.38 -4.79 -23.73
N ILE A 39 1.36 -4.16 -23.16
CA ILE A 39 1.52 -3.24 -22.03
C ILE A 39 1.99 -3.98 -20.78
N HIS A 40 1.24 -4.98 -20.33
CA HIS A 40 1.40 -5.58 -19.00
C HIS A 40 2.33 -6.80 -18.98
N HIS A 41 2.36 -7.61 -20.05
CA HIS A 41 3.25 -8.78 -20.08
C HIS A 41 4.67 -8.40 -20.48
N PHE A 42 4.79 -7.49 -21.46
CA PHE A 42 6.08 -7.16 -22.08
C PHE A 42 6.61 -5.79 -21.69
N GLY A 43 5.85 -4.98 -20.94
CA GLY A 43 6.31 -3.66 -20.49
C GLY A 43 6.45 -2.63 -21.61
N VAL A 44 5.72 -2.82 -22.72
CA VAL A 44 5.82 -1.99 -23.93
C VAL A 44 4.91 -0.77 -23.82
N ASP A 45 5.51 0.40 -23.97
CA ASP A 45 4.89 1.72 -23.98
C ASP A 45 4.86 2.37 -25.38
N ASP A 46 5.49 1.74 -26.38
CA ASP A 46 5.49 2.18 -27.78
C ASP A 46 4.57 1.31 -28.64
N PHE A 47 3.57 1.93 -29.28
CA PHE A 47 2.66 1.24 -30.19
C PHE A 47 3.37 0.65 -31.41
N ASP A 48 4.48 1.22 -31.88
CA ASP A 48 5.22 0.71 -33.03
C ASP A 48 5.86 -0.66 -32.77
N ALA A 49 6.21 -0.96 -31.53
CA ALA A 49 6.76 -2.23 -31.11
C ALA A 49 5.73 -3.38 -31.10
N MET A 50 4.43 -3.09 -31.21
CA MET A 50 3.36 -4.09 -31.13
C MET A 50 3.17 -4.86 -32.44
N THR A 51 4.11 -5.76 -32.77
CA THR A 51 4.26 -6.39 -34.10
C THR A 51 3.02 -7.13 -34.64
N ASN A 52 2.14 -7.64 -33.77
CA ASN A 52 0.90 -8.33 -34.12
C ASN A 52 -0.36 -7.42 -34.20
N VAL A 53 -0.18 -6.12 -34.00
CA VAL A 53 -1.19 -5.06 -34.20
C VAL A 53 -0.99 -4.48 -35.60
N SER A 54 -2.06 -4.27 -36.38
CA SER A 54 -1.93 -3.73 -37.74
C SER A 54 -1.38 -2.31 -37.73
N LYS A 55 -0.65 -1.92 -38.79
CA LYS A 55 -0.12 -0.54 -38.92
C LYS A 55 -1.22 0.52 -38.77
N ALA A 56 -2.36 0.32 -39.40
CA ALA A 56 -3.51 1.23 -39.30
C ALA A 56 -4.00 1.43 -37.86
N LEU A 57 -4.03 0.35 -37.07
CA LEU A 57 -4.43 0.43 -35.67
C LEU A 57 -3.36 1.10 -34.81
N ARG A 58 -2.07 0.85 -35.05
CA ARG A 58 -0.98 1.55 -34.34
C ARG A 58 -1.06 3.06 -34.53
N GLU A 59 -1.25 3.52 -35.78
CA GLU A 59 -1.39 4.96 -36.07
C GLU A 59 -2.62 5.57 -35.39
N LYS A 60 -3.74 4.84 -35.38
CA LYS A 60 -4.95 5.26 -34.68
C LYS A 60 -4.73 5.41 -33.17
N LEU A 61 -4.07 4.43 -32.55
CA LEU A 61 -3.72 4.47 -31.14
C LEU A 61 -2.78 5.64 -30.83
N LYS A 62 -1.75 5.89 -31.65
CA LYS A 62 -0.87 7.06 -31.48
C LYS A 62 -1.63 8.38 -31.51
N ALA A 63 -2.72 8.47 -32.27
CA ALA A 63 -3.52 9.68 -32.38
C ALA A 63 -4.41 9.93 -31.15
N CYS A 64 -5.04 8.90 -30.58
CA CYS A 64 -6.06 9.04 -29.52
C CYS A 64 -5.68 8.48 -28.15
N ALA A 65 -4.58 7.74 -28.04
CA ALA A 65 -4.18 7.04 -26.83
C ALA A 65 -2.67 7.13 -26.58
N GLU A 66 -2.27 6.74 -25.38
CA GLU A 66 -0.88 6.62 -24.94
C GLU A 66 -0.76 5.51 -23.89
N VAL A 67 0.46 5.04 -23.67
CA VAL A 67 0.80 4.16 -22.53
C VAL A 67 1.82 4.91 -21.72
N ARG A 68 1.41 5.49 -20.59
CA ARG A 68 2.29 6.31 -19.74
C ARG A 68 2.23 5.85 -18.29
N GLY A 69 3.33 5.29 -17.80
CA GLY A 69 3.55 5.05 -16.37
C GLY A 69 4.11 6.28 -15.65
N PRO A 70 4.19 6.25 -14.32
CA PRO A 70 4.88 7.28 -13.56
C PRO A 70 6.39 7.25 -13.86
N GLU A 71 7.05 8.39 -13.73
CA GLU A 71 8.50 8.52 -13.99
C GLU A 71 9.30 7.96 -12.80
N VAL A 72 10.28 7.10 -13.05
CA VAL A 72 11.22 6.64 -12.00
C VAL A 72 12.24 7.75 -11.76
N VAL A 73 12.24 8.32 -10.56
CA VAL A 73 13.17 9.37 -10.12
C VAL A 73 14.46 8.76 -9.58
N SER A 74 14.34 7.67 -8.82
CA SER A 74 15.49 6.91 -8.31
C SER A 74 15.14 5.44 -8.09
N GLU A 75 16.17 4.59 -8.10
CA GLU A 75 16.11 3.18 -7.72
C GLU A 75 17.24 2.90 -6.73
N ASP A 76 16.88 2.32 -5.58
CA ASP A 76 17.81 1.93 -4.52
C ASP A 76 17.71 0.42 -4.28
N ILE A 77 18.84 -0.26 -4.11
CA ILE A 77 18.92 -1.69 -3.88
C ILE A 77 19.59 -1.94 -2.53
N SER A 78 18.84 -2.53 -1.60
CA SER A 78 19.29 -2.97 -0.29
C SER A 78 20.25 -4.15 -0.42
N SER A 79 21.15 -4.25 0.56
CA SER A 79 21.99 -5.43 0.78
C SER A 79 21.22 -6.74 0.93
N ASP A 80 19.95 -6.70 1.37
CA ASP A 80 19.09 -7.89 1.50
C ASP A 80 18.32 -8.26 0.21
N GLY A 81 18.56 -7.53 -0.88
CA GLY A 81 17.90 -7.67 -2.18
C GLY A 81 16.58 -6.91 -2.33
N THR A 82 16.09 -6.25 -1.27
CA THR A 82 14.95 -5.33 -1.36
C THR A 82 15.27 -4.20 -2.34
N ARG A 83 14.33 -3.86 -3.21
CA ARG A 83 14.47 -2.72 -4.13
C ARG A 83 13.41 -1.68 -3.83
N LYS A 84 13.80 -0.41 -3.83
CA LYS A 84 12.89 0.73 -3.68
C LYS A 84 12.97 1.58 -4.93
N TRP A 85 11.83 1.92 -5.51
CA TRP A 85 11.74 2.95 -6.54
C TRP A 85 10.98 4.15 -5.99
N VAL A 86 11.54 5.34 -6.22
CA VAL A 86 10.84 6.61 -6.03
C VAL A 86 10.25 6.99 -7.38
N VAL A 87 8.93 7.14 -7.45
CA VAL A 87 8.22 7.43 -8.69
C VAL A 87 7.46 8.75 -8.60
N ARG A 88 7.62 9.61 -9.61
CA ARG A 88 6.92 10.89 -9.71
C ARG A 88 5.55 10.68 -10.32
N VAL A 89 4.53 11.17 -9.63
CA VAL A 89 3.13 11.12 -10.05
C VAL A 89 2.71 12.46 -10.66
N GLU A 90 1.57 12.51 -11.33
CA GLU A 90 1.07 13.65 -12.10
C GLU A 90 0.95 14.92 -11.25
N SER A 91 0.64 14.77 -9.96
CA SER A 91 0.60 15.89 -9.00
C SER A 91 1.97 16.54 -8.76
N GLY A 92 3.06 15.97 -9.28
CA GLY A 92 4.44 16.39 -9.07
C GLY A 92 5.07 15.79 -7.81
N SER A 93 4.26 15.19 -6.93
CA SER A 93 4.73 14.48 -5.74
C SER A 93 5.49 13.21 -6.14
N CYS A 94 6.34 12.70 -5.25
CA CYS A 94 6.97 11.40 -5.38
C CYS A 94 6.36 10.42 -4.38
N VAL A 95 5.99 9.23 -4.87
CA VAL A 95 5.59 8.09 -4.04
C VAL A 95 6.61 6.96 -4.16
N GLU A 96 6.57 6.01 -3.25
CA GLU A 96 7.54 4.91 -3.21
C GLU A 96 6.87 3.57 -3.50
N THR A 97 7.56 2.69 -4.21
CA THR A 97 7.18 1.28 -4.42
C THR A 97 8.35 0.39 -4.03
N VAL A 98 8.08 -0.70 -3.31
CA VAL A 98 9.12 -1.54 -2.70
C VAL A 98 8.94 -3.00 -3.08
N TYR A 99 9.96 -3.60 -3.68
CA TYR A 99 10.01 -5.03 -3.95
C TYR A 99 10.80 -5.76 -2.86
N ILE A 100 10.18 -6.79 -2.27
CA ILE A 100 10.75 -7.59 -1.17
C ILE A 100 10.90 -9.04 -1.65
N PRO A 101 12.14 -9.51 -1.92
CA PRO A 101 12.39 -10.90 -2.29
C PRO A 101 12.44 -11.83 -1.06
N GLN A 102 11.85 -13.01 -1.15
CA GLN A 102 11.88 -14.04 -0.11
C GLN A 102 11.85 -15.44 -0.74
N GLY A 103 13.02 -16.05 -0.94
CA GLY A 103 13.12 -17.35 -1.63
C GLY A 103 12.49 -17.29 -3.03
N LYS A 104 11.48 -18.12 -3.31
CA LYS A 104 10.72 -18.13 -4.58
C LYS A 104 9.57 -17.10 -4.63
N ARG A 105 9.42 -16.25 -3.62
CA ARG A 105 8.34 -15.26 -3.51
C ARG A 105 8.90 -13.86 -3.68
N GLY A 106 8.32 -13.07 -4.57
CA GLY A 106 8.58 -11.63 -4.67
C GLY A 106 7.32 -10.85 -4.34
N THR A 107 7.40 -9.95 -3.36
CA THR A 107 6.26 -9.13 -2.93
C THR A 107 6.49 -7.68 -3.30
N LEU A 108 5.57 -7.10 -4.06
CA LEU A 108 5.59 -5.67 -4.36
C LEU A 108 4.64 -4.91 -3.43
N CYS A 109 5.18 -3.92 -2.74
CA CYS A 109 4.45 -2.97 -1.91
C CYS A 109 4.11 -1.74 -2.75
N VAL A 110 2.83 -1.47 -2.94
CA VAL A 110 2.32 -0.44 -3.86
C VAL A 110 1.64 0.68 -3.07
N SER A 111 1.97 1.92 -3.44
CA SER A 111 1.33 3.14 -2.94
C SER A 111 0.00 3.40 -3.64
N SER A 112 -0.97 3.93 -2.89
CA SER A 112 -2.33 4.25 -3.36
C SER A 112 -2.62 5.76 -3.36
N GLN A 113 -1.86 6.57 -2.62
CA GLN A 113 -2.02 8.03 -2.54
C GLN A 113 -0.66 8.72 -2.46
N ALA A 114 -0.60 9.98 -2.88
CA ALA A 114 0.53 10.87 -2.58
C ALA A 114 0.34 11.47 -1.17
N GLY A 115 0.99 10.84 -0.18
CA GLY A 115 0.76 11.11 1.25
C GLY A 115 -0.41 10.30 1.81
N CYS A 116 -0.89 10.62 3.01
CA CYS A 116 -2.04 9.97 3.63
C CYS A 116 -2.79 10.90 4.60
N ALA A 117 -4.11 10.98 4.45
CA ALA A 117 -4.93 11.87 5.29
C ALA A 117 -5.16 11.35 6.73
N LEU A 118 -4.93 10.06 7.00
CA LEU A 118 -5.35 9.40 8.25
C LEU A 118 -4.58 9.77 9.52
N ASP A 119 -3.37 10.34 9.40
CA ASP A 119 -2.56 10.83 10.53
C ASP A 119 -2.25 9.78 11.60
N CYS A 120 -2.00 8.52 11.20
CA CYS A 120 -1.51 7.49 12.12
C CYS A 120 -0.18 7.95 12.73
N SER A 121 -0.11 7.99 14.06
CA SER A 121 0.97 8.70 14.77
C SER A 121 2.35 8.08 14.54
N PHE A 122 2.41 6.76 14.33
CA PHE A 122 3.62 5.96 14.09
C PHE A 122 3.94 5.79 12.60
N CYS A 123 3.32 6.54 11.68
CA CYS A 123 3.53 6.40 10.24
C CYS A 123 4.19 7.65 9.64
N SER A 124 5.36 7.50 9.00
CA SER A 124 6.06 8.61 8.35
C SER A 124 5.21 9.26 7.24
N THR A 125 4.51 8.46 6.44
CA THR A 125 3.61 8.95 5.37
C THR A 125 2.47 9.83 5.93
N GLY A 126 1.92 9.48 7.10
CA GLY A 126 0.85 10.27 7.74
C GLY A 126 1.32 11.66 8.18
N LYS A 127 2.61 11.79 8.56
CA LYS A 127 3.24 13.05 8.97
C LYS A 127 3.48 14.03 7.83
N GLN A 128 3.63 13.53 6.60
CA GLN A 128 3.79 14.38 5.42
C GLN A 128 2.50 15.00 4.89
N GLY A 129 1.36 14.64 5.47
CA GLY A 129 0.07 15.13 5.02
C GLY A 129 -0.39 14.41 3.75
N PHE A 130 -1.14 15.12 2.91
CA PHE A 130 -1.83 14.53 1.76
C PHE A 130 -1.86 15.51 0.59
N ASN A 131 -1.65 15.01 -0.62
CA ASN A 131 -1.77 15.79 -1.85
C ASN A 131 -2.92 15.31 -2.73
N SER A 132 -2.86 14.06 -3.19
CA SER A 132 -3.78 13.51 -4.18
C SER A 132 -3.94 12.00 -4.05
N ASN A 133 -5.08 11.51 -4.54
CA ASN A 133 -5.21 10.11 -4.92
C ASN A 133 -4.35 9.83 -6.15
N LEU A 134 -3.83 8.61 -6.25
CA LEU A 134 -3.18 8.13 -7.47
C LEU A 134 -4.24 7.64 -8.46
N THR A 135 -4.06 7.90 -9.75
CA THR A 135 -4.88 7.30 -10.81
C THR A 135 -4.63 5.79 -10.90
N ALA A 136 -5.55 5.04 -11.50
CA ALA A 136 -5.35 3.61 -11.76
C ALA A 136 -4.04 3.33 -12.51
N ALA A 137 -3.67 4.20 -13.47
CA ALA A 137 -2.43 4.12 -14.23
C ALA A 137 -1.17 4.32 -13.35
N GLU A 138 -1.22 5.19 -12.34
CA GLU A 138 -0.12 5.40 -11.39
C GLU A 138 -0.01 4.27 -10.36
N VAL A 139 -1.14 3.69 -9.95
CA VAL A 139 -1.13 2.52 -9.05
C VAL A 139 -0.58 1.29 -9.77
N ILE A 140 -1.16 0.91 -10.92
CA ILE A 140 -0.67 -0.25 -11.68
C ILE A 140 0.69 0.02 -12.33
N GLY A 141 1.00 1.28 -12.61
CA GLY A 141 2.29 1.72 -13.11
C GLY A 141 3.46 1.34 -12.20
N GLN A 142 3.25 1.25 -10.89
CA GLN A 142 4.26 0.75 -9.95
C GLN A 142 4.55 -0.74 -10.16
N VAL A 143 3.53 -1.55 -10.47
CA VAL A 143 3.70 -2.98 -10.83
C VAL A 143 4.38 -3.10 -12.19
N TRP A 144 3.98 -2.24 -13.13
CA TRP A 144 4.57 -2.17 -14.47
C TRP A 144 6.07 -1.84 -14.44
N ILE A 145 6.47 -0.82 -13.67
CA ILE A 145 7.89 -0.45 -13.46
C ILE A 145 8.68 -1.62 -12.89
N ALA A 146 8.20 -2.23 -11.81
CA ALA A 146 8.90 -3.33 -11.17
C ALA A 146 9.00 -4.55 -12.12
N ASN A 147 7.93 -4.92 -12.81
CA ASN A 147 7.95 -6.03 -13.77
C ASN A 147 8.93 -5.77 -14.93
N LYS A 148 8.94 -4.53 -15.47
CA LYS A 148 9.86 -4.11 -16.53
C LYS A 148 11.32 -4.17 -16.06
N SER A 149 11.62 -3.73 -14.83
CA SER A 149 12.96 -3.79 -14.22
C SER A 149 13.51 -5.22 -14.10
N PHE A 150 12.65 -6.21 -13.85
CA PHE A 150 13.05 -7.63 -13.81
C PHE A 150 13.08 -8.30 -15.19
N GLY A 151 12.56 -7.67 -16.24
CA GLY A 151 12.39 -8.31 -17.55
C GLY A 151 11.50 -9.56 -17.52
N SER A 152 10.69 -9.73 -16.47
CA SER A 152 9.86 -10.92 -16.32
C SER A 152 8.62 -10.83 -17.19
N VAL A 153 8.33 -11.89 -17.93
CA VAL A 153 7.06 -12.05 -18.64
C VAL A 153 6.12 -12.81 -17.71
N PRO A 154 5.00 -12.22 -17.23
CA PRO A 154 4.06 -12.90 -16.34
C PRO A 154 3.58 -14.26 -16.89
N ALA A 155 3.59 -14.50 -18.19
CA ALA A 155 3.22 -15.81 -18.73
C ALA A 155 4.23 -16.95 -18.47
N THR A 156 5.41 -16.69 -17.89
CA THR A 156 6.43 -17.72 -17.59
C THR A 156 6.43 -18.12 -16.11
N VAL A 157 7.03 -19.28 -15.80
CA VAL A 157 7.06 -19.87 -14.44
C VAL A 157 7.85 -18.99 -13.46
N ASP A 158 8.84 -18.26 -13.96
CA ASP A 158 9.80 -17.49 -13.16
C ASP A 158 9.40 -16.01 -13.03
N ARG A 159 8.16 -15.76 -12.60
CA ARG A 159 7.69 -14.39 -12.33
C ARG A 159 8.46 -13.79 -11.15
N ALA A 160 9.00 -12.59 -11.32
CA ALA A 160 9.61 -11.88 -10.21
C ALA A 160 8.55 -11.47 -9.15
N ILE A 161 7.43 -10.91 -9.60
CA ILE A 161 6.34 -10.47 -8.71
C ILE A 161 5.31 -11.59 -8.58
N THR A 162 5.24 -12.19 -7.39
CA THR A 162 4.27 -13.25 -7.08
C THR A 162 3.15 -12.78 -6.15
N ASN A 163 3.35 -11.64 -5.49
CA ASN A 163 2.45 -11.04 -4.52
C ASN A 163 2.44 -9.52 -4.67
N VAL A 164 1.28 -8.90 -4.43
CA VAL A 164 1.16 -7.44 -4.31
C VAL A 164 0.46 -7.12 -3.00
N VAL A 165 0.94 -6.11 -2.29
CA VAL A 165 0.32 -5.59 -1.07
C VAL A 165 0.09 -4.09 -1.22
N MET A 166 -1.13 -3.65 -0.93
CA MET A 166 -1.49 -2.22 -0.86
C MET A 166 -1.13 -1.69 0.52
N MET A 167 0.17 -1.61 0.78
CA MET A 167 0.77 -1.21 2.08
C MET A 167 1.85 -0.13 1.89
N GLY A 168 1.90 0.50 0.72
CA GLY A 168 2.77 1.64 0.46
C GLY A 168 2.21 2.91 1.10
N MET A 169 2.35 4.03 0.41
CA MET A 169 1.81 5.31 0.84
C MET A 169 0.30 5.40 0.57
N GLY A 170 -0.47 5.89 1.56
CA GLY A 170 -1.91 6.15 1.43
C GLY A 170 -2.82 5.07 2.00
N GLU A 171 -4.06 5.46 2.30
CA GLU A 171 -5.15 4.55 2.66
C GLU A 171 -5.89 4.09 1.38
N PRO A 172 -5.78 2.81 0.98
CA PRO A 172 -6.35 2.33 -0.27
C PRO A 172 -7.86 2.55 -0.38
N LEU A 173 -8.61 2.42 0.72
CA LEU A 173 -10.06 2.60 0.70
C LEU A 173 -10.51 4.06 0.54
N LEU A 174 -9.63 5.04 0.72
CA LEU A 174 -9.90 6.44 0.38
C LEU A 174 -9.56 6.79 -1.08
N ASN A 175 -9.00 5.83 -1.82
CA ASN A 175 -8.79 5.90 -3.27
C ASN A 175 -9.45 4.70 -3.98
N PHE A 176 -10.70 4.41 -3.61
CA PHE A 176 -11.38 3.16 -3.93
C PHE A 176 -11.36 2.81 -5.42
N ASP A 177 -11.95 3.65 -6.29
CA ASP A 177 -12.13 3.31 -7.71
C ASP A 177 -10.81 2.99 -8.43
N ASN A 178 -9.77 3.82 -8.21
CA ASN A 178 -8.46 3.62 -8.84
C ASN A 178 -7.75 2.37 -8.31
N VAL A 179 -7.87 2.09 -7.01
CA VAL A 179 -7.29 0.89 -6.39
C VAL A 179 -7.98 -0.36 -6.89
N ILE A 180 -9.32 -0.37 -6.98
CA ILE A 180 -10.09 -1.51 -7.51
C ILE A 180 -9.72 -1.80 -8.96
N ALA A 181 -9.68 -0.78 -9.82
CA ALA A 181 -9.25 -0.94 -11.21
C ALA A 181 -7.84 -1.54 -11.33
N ALA A 182 -6.88 -1.01 -10.58
CA ALA A 182 -5.51 -1.53 -10.57
C ALA A 182 -5.44 -2.96 -10.04
N MET A 183 -6.21 -3.31 -9.01
CA MET A 183 -6.23 -4.67 -8.46
C MET A 183 -6.90 -5.68 -9.39
N HIS A 184 -7.91 -5.27 -10.18
CA HIS A 184 -8.40 -6.09 -11.29
C HIS A 184 -7.29 -6.39 -12.29
N LEU A 185 -6.53 -5.37 -12.73
CA LEU A 185 -5.38 -5.56 -13.62
C LEU A 185 -4.29 -6.47 -13.05
N MET A 186 -4.01 -6.39 -11.74
CA MET A 186 -3.07 -7.30 -11.07
C MET A 186 -3.50 -8.77 -11.17
N MET A 187 -4.80 -9.04 -11.10
CA MET A 187 -5.35 -10.40 -11.11
C MET A 187 -5.69 -10.92 -12.50
N ASP A 188 -5.89 -10.04 -13.47
CA ASP A 188 -6.26 -10.37 -14.84
C ASP A 188 -5.16 -11.17 -15.55
N ASP A 189 -5.52 -12.22 -16.29
CA ASP A 189 -4.58 -13.06 -17.05
C ASP A 189 -3.90 -12.29 -18.20
N LEU A 190 -4.56 -11.26 -18.75
CA LEU A 190 -4.01 -10.32 -19.72
C LEU A 190 -3.17 -9.21 -19.05
N GLY A 191 -3.30 -9.07 -17.74
CA GLY A 191 -2.48 -8.22 -16.87
C GLY A 191 -1.32 -9.00 -16.26
N TYR A 192 -1.35 -9.27 -14.96
CA TYR A 192 -0.26 -9.97 -14.25
C TYR A 192 -0.63 -11.38 -13.75
N GLY A 193 -1.92 -11.76 -13.84
CA GLY A 193 -2.43 -13.07 -13.45
C GLY A 193 -2.08 -13.45 -12.01
N ILE A 194 -2.01 -12.50 -11.08
CA ILE A 194 -1.66 -12.74 -9.69
C ILE A 194 -2.90 -13.30 -8.98
N SER A 195 -2.74 -14.43 -8.29
CA SER A 195 -3.85 -15.03 -7.54
C SER A 195 -4.47 -14.02 -6.57
N LYS A 196 -5.80 -13.99 -6.51
CA LYS A 196 -6.56 -13.20 -5.53
C LYS A 196 -6.17 -13.40 -4.06
N ARG A 197 -5.57 -14.55 -3.72
CA ARG A 197 -5.03 -14.82 -2.37
C ARG A 197 -3.69 -14.13 -2.11
N ARG A 198 -3.02 -13.64 -3.16
CA ARG A 198 -1.69 -13.04 -3.17
C ARG A 198 -1.71 -11.55 -3.48
N VAL A 199 -2.88 -10.98 -3.77
CA VAL A 199 -3.14 -9.54 -3.75
C VAL A 199 -3.81 -9.22 -2.42
N THR A 200 -3.17 -8.40 -1.58
CA THR A 200 -3.66 -8.04 -0.25
C THR A 200 -3.90 -6.54 -0.16
N LEU A 201 -5.13 -6.13 0.15
CA LEU A 201 -5.45 -4.76 0.52
C LEU A 201 -5.29 -4.61 2.03
N SER A 202 -4.48 -3.65 2.49
CA SER A 202 -4.45 -3.26 3.91
C SER A 202 -5.25 -1.99 4.12
N THR A 203 -5.95 -1.89 5.24
CA THR A 203 -6.73 -0.69 5.59
C THR A 203 -6.64 -0.39 7.08
N SER A 204 -6.66 0.90 7.43
CA SER A 204 -6.81 1.41 8.78
C SER A 204 -8.27 1.41 9.27
N GLY A 205 -9.23 1.10 8.40
CA GLY A 205 -10.61 0.86 8.79
C GLY A 205 -11.61 1.92 8.36
N VAL A 206 -11.72 2.19 7.04
CA VAL A 206 -12.81 3.00 6.49
C VAL A 206 -14.05 2.11 6.33
N VAL A 207 -14.79 1.88 7.42
CA VAL A 207 -15.85 0.86 7.51
C VAL A 207 -16.83 0.82 6.32
N PRO A 208 -17.44 1.94 5.87
CA PRO A 208 -18.36 1.91 4.74
C PRO A 208 -17.72 1.37 3.45
N MET A 209 -16.42 1.62 3.27
CA MET A 209 -15.68 1.19 2.08
C MET A 209 -15.21 -0.26 2.16
N ILE A 210 -15.08 -0.83 3.37
CA ILE A 210 -14.87 -2.29 3.53
C ILE A 210 -16.14 -3.03 3.12
N ASP A 211 -17.31 -2.54 3.54
CA ASP A 211 -18.59 -3.13 3.13
C ASP A 211 -18.80 -2.96 1.62
N GLU A 212 -18.41 -1.81 1.05
CA GLU A 212 -18.44 -1.59 -0.41
C GLU A 212 -17.49 -2.53 -1.16
N LEU A 213 -16.28 -2.77 -0.64
CA LEU A 213 -15.27 -3.65 -1.25
C LEU A 213 -15.83 -5.03 -1.63
N SER A 214 -16.69 -5.60 -0.78
CA SER A 214 -17.32 -6.92 -0.98
C SER A 214 -18.16 -7.04 -2.25
N LYS A 215 -18.62 -5.91 -2.81
CA LYS A 215 -19.46 -5.85 -4.00
C LYS A 215 -18.66 -5.80 -5.31
N HIS A 216 -17.39 -5.40 -5.24
CA HIS A 216 -16.58 -5.10 -6.43
C HIS A 216 -15.44 -6.09 -6.64
N ILE A 217 -14.81 -6.57 -5.56
CA ILE A 217 -13.59 -7.36 -5.70
C ILE A 217 -13.43 -8.40 -4.60
N ASP A 218 -12.74 -9.49 -4.94
CA ASP A 218 -12.54 -10.63 -4.07
C ASP A 218 -11.05 -10.82 -3.75
N VAL A 219 -10.48 -10.05 -2.81
CA VAL A 219 -9.04 -10.08 -2.47
C VAL A 219 -8.75 -10.41 -1.01
N SER A 220 -7.50 -10.74 -0.68
CA SER A 220 -7.08 -10.86 0.72
C SER A 220 -7.17 -9.49 1.42
N LEU A 221 -7.65 -9.48 2.67
CA LEU A 221 -7.74 -8.28 3.51
C LEU A 221 -6.75 -8.36 4.67
N ALA A 222 -6.04 -7.25 4.89
CA ALA A 222 -5.28 -6.97 6.09
C ALA A 222 -5.87 -5.77 6.83
N LEU A 223 -5.91 -5.83 8.16
CA LEU A 223 -6.40 -4.77 9.01
C LEU A 223 -5.24 -4.20 9.83
N SER A 224 -4.95 -2.92 9.63
CA SER A 224 -4.04 -2.11 10.44
C SER A 224 -4.67 -1.81 11.80
N LEU A 225 -4.62 -2.80 12.71
CA LEU A 225 -5.28 -2.76 14.02
C LEU A 225 -4.51 -1.89 15.02
N HIS A 226 -3.27 -2.29 15.31
CA HIS A 226 -2.27 -1.54 16.10
C HIS A 226 -2.60 -1.18 17.56
N ALA A 227 -3.78 -1.48 18.06
CA ALA A 227 -4.13 -1.35 19.48
C ALA A 227 -5.28 -2.31 19.82
N PRO A 228 -5.31 -2.84 21.05
CA PRO A 228 -6.31 -3.83 21.48
C PRO A 228 -7.59 -3.22 22.06
N ASN A 229 -7.63 -1.89 22.26
CA ASN A 229 -8.77 -1.18 22.81
C ASN A 229 -8.95 0.20 22.13
N ASP A 230 -10.16 0.75 22.19
CA ASP A 230 -10.51 2.01 21.50
C ASP A 230 -9.74 3.22 22.05
N ALA A 231 -9.46 3.26 23.36
CA ALA A 231 -8.78 4.39 23.98
C ALA A 231 -7.37 4.58 23.42
N LEU A 232 -6.60 3.49 23.34
CA LEU A 232 -5.26 3.50 22.74
C LEU A 232 -5.34 3.68 21.22
N ARG A 233 -6.28 3.00 20.55
CA ARG A 233 -6.42 3.12 19.09
C ARG A 233 -6.80 4.53 18.65
N ASN A 234 -7.59 5.26 19.43
CA ASN A 234 -7.92 6.66 19.19
C ASN A 234 -6.69 7.59 19.19
N GLN A 235 -5.62 7.21 19.90
CA GLN A 235 -4.36 7.96 19.92
C GLN A 235 -3.47 7.58 18.73
N LEU A 236 -3.37 6.29 18.43
CA LEU A 236 -2.44 5.77 17.42
C LEU A 236 -2.99 5.84 15.98
N VAL A 237 -4.29 5.59 15.80
CA VAL A 237 -4.98 5.47 14.52
C VAL A 237 -6.28 6.30 14.58
N PRO A 238 -6.22 7.63 14.39
CA PRO A 238 -7.32 8.55 14.73
C PRO A 238 -8.68 8.27 14.08
N ILE A 239 -8.72 7.58 12.92
CA ILE A 239 -9.99 7.17 12.27
C ILE A 239 -10.86 6.28 13.19
N ASN A 240 -10.26 5.64 14.20
CA ASN A 240 -10.98 4.86 15.20
C ASN A 240 -12.06 5.66 15.94
N LYS A 241 -11.86 6.97 16.11
CA LYS A 241 -12.87 7.86 16.71
C LYS A 241 -14.16 7.90 15.90
N LYS A 242 -14.06 7.71 14.58
CA LYS A 242 -15.21 7.66 13.66
C LYS A 242 -15.75 6.24 13.51
N TYR A 243 -14.85 5.25 13.45
CA TYR A 243 -15.19 3.84 13.29
C TYR A 243 -14.50 3.01 14.39
N PRO A 244 -15.13 2.87 15.58
CA PRO A 244 -14.58 2.13 16.70
C PRO A 244 -14.34 0.65 16.39
N LEU A 245 -13.52 -0.01 17.20
CA LEU A 245 -13.03 -1.37 16.97
C LEU A 245 -14.14 -2.40 16.70
N GLN A 246 -15.23 -2.37 17.47
CA GLN A 246 -16.34 -3.31 17.29
C GLN A 246 -16.96 -3.16 15.90
N MET A 247 -17.29 -1.92 15.49
CA MET A 247 -17.85 -1.61 14.18
C MET A 247 -16.91 -2.01 13.04
N LEU A 248 -15.61 -1.79 13.24
CA LEU A 248 -14.56 -2.15 12.30
C LEU A 248 -14.44 -3.66 12.11
N LEU A 249 -14.36 -4.41 13.21
CA LEU A 249 -14.29 -5.87 13.17
C LEU A 249 -15.57 -6.49 12.62
N ASP A 250 -16.75 -5.92 12.92
CA ASP A 250 -18.02 -6.34 12.32
C ASP A 250 -18.00 -6.22 10.79
N SER A 251 -17.48 -5.11 10.25
CA SER A 251 -17.35 -4.91 8.80
C SER A 251 -16.31 -5.84 8.18
N CYS A 252 -15.16 -6.04 8.85
CA CYS A 252 -14.19 -7.02 8.41
C CYS A 252 -14.79 -8.43 8.39
N ARG A 253 -15.55 -8.84 9.41
CA ARG A 253 -16.25 -10.15 9.45
C ARG A 253 -17.23 -10.29 8.29
N ARG A 254 -18.03 -9.26 7.97
CA ARG A 254 -18.92 -9.27 6.81
C ARG A 254 -18.16 -9.48 5.50
N TYR A 255 -17.09 -8.71 5.27
CA TYR A 255 -16.24 -8.89 4.08
C TYR A 255 -15.64 -10.30 4.06
N MET A 256 -15.04 -10.76 5.16
CA MET A 256 -14.46 -12.11 5.22
C MET A 256 -15.50 -13.22 5.03
N SER A 257 -16.77 -13.02 5.42
CA SER A 257 -17.84 -14.01 5.17
C SER A 257 -18.27 -14.07 3.71
N SER A 258 -18.11 -12.99 2.94
CA SER A 258 -18.32 -13.03 1.48
C SER A 258 -17.14 -13.71 0.78
N LEU A 259 -15.99 -13.83 1.46
CA LEU A 259 -14.84 -14.58 1.00
C LEU A 259 -14.99 -16.07 1.40
N GLY A 260 -15.11 -16.98 0.42
CA GLY A 260 -15.30 -18.42 0.70
C GLY A 260 -14.38 -19.04 1.79
N GLU A 261 -14.85 -20.14 2.39
CA GLU A 261 -14.54 -20.72 3.72
C GLU A 261 -13.08 -20.77 4.23
N LYS A 262 -12.07 -20.66 3.36
CA LYS A 262 -10.65 -20.85 3.73
C LYS A 262 -9.87 -19.55 3.89
N ARG A 263 -10.52 -18.39 3.83
CA ARG A 263 -9.84 -17.09 3.97
C ARG A 263 -10.09 -16.49 5.35
N VAL A 264 -9.01 -16.08 5.99
CA VAL A 264 -9.01 -15.45 7.31
C VAL A 264 -8.40 -14.05 7.22
N LEU A 265 -8.86 -13.16 8.08
CA LEU A 265 -8.36 -11.79 8.17
C LEU A 265 -6.88 -11.81 8.57
N THR A 266 -6.07 -10.92 8.01
CA THR A 266 -4.71 -10.67 8.54
C THR A 266 -4.75 -9.47 9.45
N ILE A 267 -4.41 -9.62 10.71
CA ILE A 267 -4.25 -8.50 11.63
C ILE A 267 -2.81 -8.00 11.57
N GLU A 268 -2.63 -6.71 11.31
CA GLU A 268 -1.34 -6.03 11.41
C GLU A 268 -1.25 -5.25 12.72
N TYR A 269 -0.19 -5.50 13.48
CA TYR A 269 0.00 -4.89 14.79
C TYR A 269 1.43 -4.36 14.92
N THR A 270 1.59 -3.04 14.76
CA THR A 270 2.86 -2.35 14.96
C THR A 270 3.16 -2.33 16.44
N MET A 271 4.26 -2.96 16.83
CA MET A 271 4.70 -3.09 18.21
C MET A 271 5.53 -1.87 18.60
N LEU A 272 5.01 -1.04 19.51
CA LEU A 272 5.58 0.21 20.01
C LEU A 272 5.98 0.05 21.48
N LYS A 273 7.25 0.33 21.79
CA LYS A 273 7.84 0.10 23.12
C LYS A 273 7.10 0.85 24.20
N ASP A 274 6.68 0.13 25.24
CA ASP A 274 5.96 0.64 26.41
C ASP A 274 4.59 1.30 26.13
N ILE A 275 4.12 1.27 24.88
CA ILE A 275 2.86 1.87 24.44
C ILE A 275 1.78 0.81 24.20
N ASN A 276 2.09 -0.23 23.42
CA ASN A 276 1.11 -1.25 23.02
C ASN A 276 1.68 -2.68 23.04
N ASP A 277 2.81 -2.90 23.71
CA ASP A 277 3.62 -4.14 23.68
C ASP A 277 3.63 -4.93 25.01
N LYS A 278 2.92 -4.41 26.03
CA LYS A 278 2.80 -5.03 27.36
C LYS A 278 1.85 -6.25 27.38
N VAL A 279 1.93 -7.02 28.48
CA VAL A 279 1.15 -8.26 28.66
C VAL A 279 -0.35 -7.99 28.66
N GLU A 280 -0.78 -6.93 29.35
CA GLU A 280 -2.18 -6.51 29.40
C GLU A 280 -2.77 -6.27 27.99
N HIS A 281 -1.98 -5.68 27.09
CA HIS A 281 -2.40 -5.44 25.71
C HIS A 281 -2.59 -6.74 24.92
N ALA A 282 -1.75 -7.76 25.16
CA ALA A 282 -1.93 -9.07 24.54
C ALA A 282 -3.23 -9.73 25.02
N VAL A 283 -3.53 -9.65 26.32
CA VAL A 283 -4.78 -10.20 26.88
C VAL A 283 -6.01 -9.48 26.30
N GLU A 284 -5.99 -8.15 26.24
CA GLU A 284 -7.07 -7.37 25.62
C GLU A 284 -7.22 -7.71 24.13
N MET A 285 -6.11 -7.93 23.41
CA MET A 285 -6.14 -8.31 22.00
C MET A 285 -6.79 -9.69 21.79
N ILE A 286 -6.50 -10.65 22.67
CA ILE A 286 -7.09 -11.99 22.63
C ILE A 286 -8.60 -11.91 22.79
N GLU A 287 -9.07 -11.12 23.76
CA GLU A 287 -10.49 -10.92 24.02
C GLU A 287 -11.18 -10.18 22.87
N LEU A 288 -10.55 -9.13 22.32
CA LEU A 288 -11.06 -8.38 21.17
C LEU A 288 -11.27 -9.26 19.93
N LEU A 289 -10.34 -10.19 19.68
CA LEU A 289 -10.30 -10.99 18.46
C LEU A 289 -11.00 -12.35 18.56
N LYS A 290 -11.54 -12.71 19.73
CA LYS A 290 -12.11 -14.05 20.01
C LYS A 290 -13.15 -14.51 18.98
N ASP A 291 -13.95 -13.59 18.45
CA ASP A 291 -15.01 -13.87 17.46
C ASP A 291 -14.57 -13.59 16.01
N THR A 292 -13.28 -13.31 15.77
CA THR A 292 -12.74 -12.91 14.46
C THR A 292 -11.66 -13.89 14.00
N PRO A 293 -11.99 -14.89 13.14
CA PRO A 293 -11.01 -15.78 12.56
C PRO A 293 -9.91 -15.02 11.82
N CYS A 294 -8.69 -15.06 12.36
CA CYS A 294 -7.58 -14.28 11.85
C CYS A 294 -6.22 -14.95 12.06
N LYS A 295 -5.23 -14.42 11.35
CA LYS A 295 -3.81 -14.59 11.66
C LYS A 295 -3.23 -13.24 12.04
N ILE A 296 -2.21 -13.22 12.88
CA ILE A 296 -1.64 -12.00 13.45
C ILE A 296 -0.20 -11.82 12.95
N ASN A 297 0.07 -10.64 12.40
CA ASN A 297 1.40 -10.22 12.00
C ASN A 297 1.85 -9.09 12.94
N LEU A 298 2.76 -9.42 13.85
CA LEU A 298 3.44 -8.45 14.70
C LEU A 298 4.53 -7.77 13.88
N ILE A 299 4.55 -6.43 13.89
CA ILE A 299 5.49 -5.61 13.13
C ILE A 299 6.32 -4.81 14.14
N PRO A 300 7.54 -5.24 14.49
CA PRO A 300 8.44 -4.42 15.29
C PRO A 300 8.60 -3.04 14.64
N PHE A 301 8.43 -1.98 15.42
CA PHE A 301 8.51 -0.62 14.89
C PHE A 301 9.86 -0.36 14.22
N ASN A 302 9.82 0.20 13.01
CA ASN A 302 11.00 0.69 12.29
C ASN A 302 11.10 2.20 12.56
N PRO A 303 12.09 2.65 13.35
CA PRO A 303 12.20 4.06 13.70
C PRO A 303 12.40 4.93 12.46
N PHE A 304 11.85 6.15 12.52
CA PHE A 304 12.14 7.22 11.58
C PHE A 304 12.30 8.54 12.33
N PRO A 305 12.98 9.54 11.74
CA PRO A 305 13.19 10.83 12.37
C PRO A 305 11.88 11.42 12.87
N HIS A 306 11.90 11.89 14.12
CA HIS A 306 10.77 12.57 14.74
C HIS A 306 9.49 11.76 15.00
N SER A 307 9.56 10.43 14.95
CA SER A 307 8.42 9.56 15.25
C SER A 307 7.90 9.65 16.69
N GLY A 308 8.80 9.85 17.67
CA GLY A 308 8.45 9.82 19.11
C GLY A 308 8.17 8.41 19.64
N TYR A 309 8.48 7.36 18.88
CA TYR A 309 8.27 5.96 19.26
C TYR A 309 9.56 5.17 19.17
N GLU A 310 9.63 4.08 19.93
CA GLU A 310 10.77 3.16 19.96
C GLU A 310 10.34 1.73 19.65
N ARG A 311 11.30 0.94 19.12
CA ARG A 311 11.14 -0.49 18.91
C ARG A 311 11.19 -1.24 20.25
N PRO A 312 10.22 -2.12 20.56
CA PRO A 312 10.28 -2.97 21.74
C PRO A 312 11.50 -3.89 21.75
N SER A 313 11.89 -4.33 22.95
CA SER A 313 12.90 -5.39 23.07
C SER A 313 12.41 -6.70 22.44
N ASN A 314 13.35 -7.51 21.94
CA ASN A 314 13.01 -8.84 21.41
C ASN A 314 12.32 -9.74 22.46
N ASN A 315 12.63 -9.55 23.76
CA ASN A 315 11.97 -10.27 24.85
C ASN A 315 10.48 -9.86 24.98
N ALA A 316 10.17 -8.57 24.86
CA ALA A 316 8.79 -8.09 24.86
C ALA A 316 8.00 -8.64 23.66
N ILE A 317 8.59 -8.59 22.45
CA ILE A 317 7.98 -9.14 21.23
C ILE A 317 7.69 -10.64 21.36
N ARG A 318 8.66 -11.43 21.84
CA ARG A 318 8.49 -12.88 22.03
C ARG A 318 7.43 -13.19 23.08
N ARG A 319 7.43 -12.49 24.22
CA ARG A 319 6.41 -12.67 25.26
C ARG A 319 5.00 -12.36 24.74
N PHE A 320 4.85 -11.29 23.96
CA PHE A 320 3.58 -10.94 23.33
C PHE A 320 3.13 -12.02 22.33
N GLN A 321 4.07 -12.48 21.48
CA GLN A 321 3.84 -13.56 20.53
C GLN A 321 3.41 -14.87 21.22
N ASP A 322 4.10 -15.26 22.28
CA ASP A 322 3.85 -16.50 23.02
C ASP A 322 2.45 -16.51 23.64
N LEU A 323 2.00 -15.38 24.21
CA LEU A 323 0.64 -15.25 24.76
C LEU A 323 -0.43 -15.44 23.68
N LEU A 324 -0.24 -14.83 22.50
CA LEU A 324 -1.16 -14.97 21.38
C LEU A 324 -1.14 -16.40 20.80
N HIS A 325 0.02 -17.06 20.74
CA HIS A 325 0.12 -18.47 20.36
C HIS A 325 -0.59 -19.39 21.36
N GLN A 326 -0.44 -19.15 22.66
CA GLN A 326 -1.13 -19.91 23.71
C GLN A 326 -2.65 -19.77 23.63
N ALA A 327 -3.15 -18.63 23.16
CA ALA A 327 -4.57 -18.40 22.88
C ALA A 327 -5.06 -19.03 21.56
N GLY A 328 -4.19 -19.72 20.81
CA GLY A 328 -4.55 -20.46 19.60
C GLY A 328 -4.41 -19.69 18.28
N TYR A 329 -3.89 -18.46 18.28
CA TYR A 329 -3.68 -17.70 17.05
C TYR A 329 -2.43 -18.13 16.29
N ASN A 330 -2.47 -18.03 14.96
CA ASN A 330 -1.26 -18.09 14.14
C ASN A 330 -0.59 -16.71 14.13
N VAL A 331 0.56 -16.60 14.79
CA VAL A 331 1.27 -15.33 14.99
C VAL A 331 2.65 -15.38 14.34
N THR A 332 2.93 -14.41 13.48
CA THR A 332 4.25 -14.21 12.89
C THR A 332 4.82 -12.85 13.27
N VAL A 333 6.14 -12.77 13.40
CA VAL A 333 6.86 -11.50 13.55
C VAL A 333 7.47 -11.15 12.20
N ARG A 334 7.09 -9.99 11.66
CA ARG A 334 7.57 -9.52 10.36
C ARG A 334 9.07 -9.20 10.47
N THR A 335 9.88 -9.85 9.63
CA THR A 335 11.30 -9.49 9.47
C THR A 335 11.41 -8.09 8.87
N THR A 336 12.24 -7.23 9.46
CA THR A 336 12.61 -5.93 8.88
C THR A 336 13.36 -6.16 7.56
N ARG A 337 13.01 -5.42 6.51
CA ARG A 337 13.57 -5.56 5.15
C ARG A 337 13.84 -4.18 4.56
N GLY A 338 14.97 -4.01 3.88
CA GLY A 338 15.36 -2.74 3.24
C GLY A 338 15.57 -1.57 4.21
N GLU A 339 16.02 -1.84 5.43
CA GLU A 339 16.27 -0.81 6.45
C GLU A 339 17.40 0.16 6.05
N ASP A 340 18.44 -0.34 5.37
CA ASP A 340 19.58 0.42 4.86
C ASP A 340 19.20 1.42 3.76
N ILE A 341 18.01 1.30 3.19
CA ILE A 341 17.47 2.17 2.14
C ILE A 341 16.14 2.81 2.54
N ASP A 342 15.80 2.86 3.83
CA ASP A 342 14.53 3.42 4.36
C ASP A 342 13.26 2.84 3.67
N ALA A 343 13.30 1.56 3.28
CA ALA A 343 12.20 0.89 2.58
C ALA A 343 11.34 0.01 3.50
N ALA A 344 11.65 -0.03 4.81
CA ALA A 344 10.86 -0.81 5.74
C ALA A 344 9.48 -0.17 5.98
N CYS A 345 8.52 -0.98 6.44
CA CYS A 345 7.14 -0.51 6.63
C CYS A 345 7.09 0.68 7.59
N GLY A 346 6.41 1.75 7.16
CA GLY A 346 6.27 3.00 7.91
C GLY A 346 7.36 4.03 7.66
N GLN A 347 8.45 3.69 6.95
CA GLN A 347 9.56 4.59 6.64
C GLN A 347 9.43 5.30 5.29
N LEU A 348 8.43 4.94 4.46
CA LEU A 348 8.27 5.52 3.13
C LEU A 348 7.92 7.01 3.23
N VAL A 349 8.90 7.84 2.87
CA VAL A 349 8.74 9.29 2.89
C VAL A 349 8.22 9.74 1.52
N GLY A 350 8.92 9.43 0.44
CA GLY A 350 8.69 10.08 -0.83
C GLY A 350 8.96 11.59 -0.75
N GLN A 351 8.32 12.36 -1.63
CA GLN A 351 8.34 13.83 -1.58
C GLN A 351 6.92 14.33 -1.85
N VAL A 352 6.14 14.53 -0.80
CA VAL A 352 4.74 14.95 -0.91
C VAL A 352 4.66 16.47 -0.97
N MET A 353 4.05 17.01 -2.03
CA MET A 353 3.70 18.43 -2.10
C MET A 353 2.47 18.68 -1.20
N ASP A 354 2.65 18.72 0.12
CA ASP A 354 1.56 18.68 1.09
C ASP A 354 0.53 19.80 0.90
N ARG A 355 -0.72 19.43 0.57
CA ARG A 355 -1.84 20.39 0.46
C ARG A 355 -2.51 20.67 1.80
N THR A 356 -2.22 19.87 2.83
CA THR A 356 -2.82 19.99 4.16
C THR A 356 -2.03 20.89 5.11
N ARG A 357 -0.80 21.27 4.75
CA ARG A 357 0.18 21.98 5.59
C ARG A 357 0.44 21.27 6.93
N ARG A 358 0.24 19.96 6.99
CA ARG A 358 0.49 19.12 8.16
C ARG A 358 1.98 18.96 8.39
N SER A 359 2.79 18.82 7.33
CA SER A 359 4.24 18.76 7.45
C SER A 359 4.80 20.03 8.11
N GLU A 360 4.38 21.20 7.65
CA GLU A 360 4.72 22.51 8.23
C GLU A 360 4.34 22.61 9.71
N ARG A 361 3.14 22.15 10.08
CA ARG A 361 2.69 22.14 11.49
C ARG A 361 3.52 21.22 12.37
N TYR A 362 3.91 20.04 11.88
CA TYR A 362 4.76 19.12 12.65
C TYR A 362 6.16 19.70 12.88
N ILE A 363 6.75 20.34 11.86
CA ILE A 363 8.04 21.01 11.98
C ILE A 363 7.95 22.15 13.00
N ALA A 364 6.94 23.02 12.89
CA ALA A 364 6.74 24.14 13.81
C ALA A 364 6.53 23.72 15.27
N VAL A 365 5.72 22.69 15.53
CA VAL A 365 5.52 22.16 16.89
C VAL A 365 6.83 21.64 17.48
N ARG A 366 7.69 21.03 16.67
CA ARG A 366 8.97 20.50 17.14
C ARG A 366 10.05 21.55 17.34
N GLU A 367 10.10 22.58 16.50
CA GLU A 367 10.99 23.73 16.71
C GLU A 367 10.66 24.40 18.05
N LEU A 368 9.37 24.60 18.35
CA LEU A 368 8.91 25.10 19.64
C LEU A 368 9.28 24.17 20.82
N SER A 369 9.20 22.84 20.65
CA SER A 369 9.60 21.89 21.70
C SER A 369 11.12 21.82 21.90
N ALA A 370 11.91 21.92 20.83
CA ALA A 370 13.38 21.94 20.90
C ALA A 370 13.89 23.24 21.53
N GLU A 371 13.24 24.38 21.27
CA GLU A 371 13.51 25.66 21.95
C GLU A 371 13.16 25.59 23.45
N ALA A 372 12.09 24.88 23.81
CA ALA A 372 11.72 24.68 25.22
C ALA A 372 12.71 23.77 25.98
N GLU A 373 13.29 22.77 25.32
CA GLU A 373 14.30 21.87 25.91
C GLU A 373 15.71 22.49 25.98
N THR A 374 15.99 23.52 25.18
CA THR A 374 17.30 24.21 25.14
C THR A 374 17.34 25.52 25.92
N ALA A 375 16.22 25.98 26.48
CA ALA A 375 16.18 27.16 27.33
C ALA A 375 16.95 26.90 28.65
N PRO A 376 18.00 27.67 28.97
CA PRO A 376 18.73 27.49 30.23
C PRO A 376 17.82 27.85 31.41
N VAL A 377 17.70 26.92 32.36
CA VAL A 377 17.06 27.18 33.67
C VAL A 377 17.86 28.29 34.35
N ALA A 378 17.39 29.53 34.23
CA ALA A 378 17.95 30.67 34.93
C ALA A 378 17.78 30.45 36.44
N ALA A 379 18.90 30.20 37.10
CA ALA A 379 19.02 29.99 38.52
C ALA A 379 18.43 31.18 39.30
N THR A 380 17.48 30.90 40.19
CA THR A 380 17.15 31.81 41.30
C THR A 380 17.48 31.06 42.59
N ARG A 381 18.67 31.32 43.13
CA ARG A 381 19.01 31.04 44.54
C ARG A 381 18.88 32.36 45.30
N THR A 382 18.01 32.38 46.29
CA THR A 382 18.07 33.24 47.48
C THR A 382 18.13 32.34 48.69
#